data_AF-A0A4Q1ISD2-F1
#
_entry.id   AF-A0A4Q1ISD2-F1
#
_cell.length_a   1.000
_cell.length_b   1.000
_cell.length_c   1.000
_cell.angle_alpha   90.00
_cell.angle_beta   90.00
_cell.angle_gamma   90.00
#
_symmetry.space_group_name_H-M   'P 1'
#
loop_
_entity.id
_entity.type
_entity.pdbx_description
1 polymer ?
#
loop_
_entity_poly.entity_id
_entity_poly.type
_entity_poly.pdbx_seq_one_letter_code
_entity_poly.pdbx_strand_id
1 'polypeptide(L)'
;MNLEKKDIESRDDIYLLVKTFYVKLMNDKVMCHFFEEFKNPVHLETHLQTLVDFWSNILFYTGEYRKNAMQPHLDLQSQMPFETIHFTHWLSSFNQSVDELFDGAMAHTAKSRALSIATVMKIKILEINK
;
A
#
# COMPACT_ATOMS: atom_id res chain seq x y z
N MET A 1 6.09 12.48 -26.80
CA MET A 1 6.58 13.39 -25.75
C MET A 1 6.67 12.59 -24.47
N ASN A 2 7.88 12.26 -24.02
CA ASN A 2 8.08 11.80 -22.65
C ASN A 2 7.95 13.05 -21.77
N LEU A 3 6.80 13.22 -21.12
CA LEU A 3 6.72 14.10 -19.97
C LEU A 3 7.58 13.43 -18.89
N GLU A 4 8.66 14.09 -18.46
CA GLU A 4 9.40 13.66 -17.29
C GLU A 4 8.43 13.59 -16.11
N LYS A 5 8.40 12.45 -15.43
CA LYS A 5 7.56 12.27 -14.24
C LYS A 5 8.20 13.05 -13.11
N LYS A 6 7.36 13.74 -12.33
CA LYS A 6 7.79 14.43 -11.12
C LYS A 6 8.08 13.44 -10.00
N ASP A 7 8.78 13.87 -8.95
CA ASP A 7 8.94 13.07 -7.74
C ASP A 7 7.71 13.22 -6.81
N ILE A 8 7.69 12.43 -5.74
CA ILE A 8 6.68 12.51 -4.67
C ILE A 8 7.08 13.64 -3.72
N GLU A 9 6.27 14.70 -3.65
CA GLU A 9 6.62 15.94 -2.94
C GLU A 9 5.59 16.34 -1.90
N SER A 10 4.39 15.74 -1.93
CA SER A 10 3.26 16.21 -1.14
C SER A 10 2.32 15.10 -0.68
N ARG A 11 1.42 15.45 0.24
CA ARG A 11 0.30 14.57 0.65
C ARG A 11 -0.65 14.27 -0.50
N ASP A 12 -0.86 15.23 -1.41
CA ASP A 12 -1.73 15.04 -2.58
C ASP A 12 -1.13 14.02 -3.56
N ASP A 13 0.20 14.03 -3.72
CA ASP A 13 0.91 13.00 -4.50
C ASP A 13 0.76 11.61 -3.87
N ILE A 14 0.86 11.53 -2.56
CA ILE A 14 0.64 10.27 -1.83
C ILE A 14 -0.81 9.82 -2.00
N TYR A 15 -1.80 10.71 -1.92
CA TYR A 15 -3.20 10.36 -2.16
C TYR A 15 -3.38 9.79 -3.57
N LEU A 16 -2.82 10.43 -4.59
CA LEU A 16 -2.85 9.94 -5.97
C LEU A 16 -2.19 8.55 -6.10
N LEU A 17 -1.04 8.35 -5.45
CA LEU A 17 -0.33 7.08 -5.42
C LEU A 17 -1.20 5.96 -4.81
N VAL A 18 -1.70 6.17 -3.59
CA VAL A 18 -2.45 5.12 -2.88
C VAL A 18 -3.80 4.84 -3.54
N LYS A 19 -4.44 5.85 -4.11
CA LYS A 19 -5.65 5.68 -4.91
C LYS A 19 -5.41 4.82 -6.15
N THR A 20 -4.36 5.13 -6.91
CA THR A 20 -3.97 4.36 -8.11
C THR A 20 -3.61 2.92 -7.75
N PHE A 21 -2.89 2.75 -6.65
CA PHE A 21 -2.57 1.44 -6.08
C PHE A 21 -3.82 0.64 -5.68
N TYR A 22 -4.80 1.25 -5.02
CA TYR A 22 -6.03 0.57 -4.63
C TYR A 22 -6.88 0.14 -5.83
N VAL A 23 -6.92 0.96 -6.88
CA VAL A 23 -7.56 0.56 -8.14
C VAL A 23 -6.91 -0.71 -8.68
N LYS A 24 -5.58 -0.83 -8.68
CA LYS A 24 -4.88 -2.05 -9.13
C LYS A 24 -5.24 -3.26 -8.27
N LEU A 25 -5.18 -3.13 -6.94
CA LEU A 25 -5.51 -4.21 -6.01
C LEU A 25 -6.94 -4.73 -6.17
N MET A 26 -7.90 -3.82 -6.35
CA MET A 26 -9.31 -4.19 -6.52
C MET A 26 -9.59 -4.88 -7.88
N ASN A 27 -8.73 -4.69 -8.87
CA ASN A 27 -8.84 -5.31 -10.21
C ASN A 27 -7.92 -6.52 -10.39
N ASP A 28 -7.02 -6.79 -9.45
CA ASP A 28 -6.15 -7.96 -9.47
C ASP A 28 -6.93 -9.20 -9.00
N LYS A 29 -7.04 -10.22 -9.85
CA LYS A 29 -7.80 -11.45 -9.58
C LYS A 29 -7.30 -12.22 -8.35
N VAL A 30 -6.03 -12.05 -7.98
CA VAL A 30 -5.42 -12.68 -6.80
C VAL A 30 -5.71 -11.87 -5.55
N MET A 31 -5.82 -10.54 -5.65
CA MET A 31 -5.97 -9.66 -4.48
C MET A 31 -7.42 -9.25 -4.20
N CYS A 32 -8.27 -9.16 -5.22
CA CYS A 32 -9.55 -8.44 -5.16
C CYS A 32 -10.49 -8.90 -4.04
N HIS A 33 -10.40 -10.16 -3.64
CA HIS A 33 -11.21 -10.72 -2.55
C HIS A 33 -10.91 -10.13 -1.17
N PHE A 34 -9.69 -9.61 -0.93
CA PHE A 34 -9.37 -8.90 0.31
C PHE A 34 -9.95 -7.47 0.37
N PHE A 35 -10.39 -6.93 -0.77
CA PHE A 35 -10.74 -5.52 -0.93
C PHE A 35 -12.23 -5.31 -1.21
N GLU A 36 -13.08 -6.32 -0.99
CA GLU A 36 -14.51 -6.23 -1.32
C GLU A 36 -15.23 -5.10 -0.58
N GLU A 37 -14.89 -4.85 0.68
CA GLU A 37 -15.47 -3.77 1.48
C GLU A 37 -15.23 -2.39 0.84
N PHE A 38 -14.09 -2.21 0.16
CA PHE A 38 -13.74 -0.96 -0.51
C PHE A 38 -14.47 -0.74 -1.84
N LYS A 39 -15.37 -1.66 -2.25
CA LYS A 39 -16.37 -1.36 -3.28
C LYS A 39 -17.36 -0.27 -2.80
N ASN A 40 -17.49 -0.07 -1.48
CA ASN A 40 -18.19 1.09 -0.92
C ASN A 40 -17.26 2.33 -0.99
N PRO A 41 -17.65 3.40 -1.73
CA PRO A 41 -16.81 4.59 -1.88
C PRO A 41 -16.48 5.31 -0.57
N VAL A 42 -17.38 5.28 0.42
CA VAL A 42 -17.17 5.92 1.72
C VAL A 42 -16.08 5.20 2.52
N HIS A 43 -16.12 3.87 2.50
CA HIS A 43 -15.12 3.04 3.19
C HIS A 43 -13.76 3.16 2.50
N LEU A 44 -13.76 3.14 1.16
CA LEU A 44 -12.56 3.38 0.36
C LEU A 44 -11.93 4.71 0.69
N GLU A 45 -12.67 5.83 0.62
CA GLU A 45 -12.11 7.15 0.86
C GLU A 45 -11.53 7.29 2.28
N THR A 46 -12.26 6.81 3.29
CA THR A 46 -11.78 6.80 4.68
C THR A 46 -10.46 6.03 4.83
N HIS A 47 -10.35 4.90 4.13
CA HIS A 47 -9.16 4.07 4.16
C HIS A 47 -7.98 4.73 3.41
N LEU A 48 -8.24 5.34 2.25
CA LEU A 48 -7.22 6.07 1.48
C LEU A 48 -6.62 7.21 2.31
N GLN A 49 -7.42 7.97 3.07
CA GLN A 49 -6.88 9.01 3.96
C GLN A 49 -5.99 8.43 5.07
N THR A 50 -6.34 7.27 5.63
CA THR A 50 -5.47 6.57 6.59
C THR A 50 -4.13 6.16 5.95
N LEU A 51 -4.15 5.73 4.68
CA LEU A 51 -2.92 5.40 3.94
C LEU A 51 -2.10 6.64 3.60
N VAL A 52 -2.73 7.78 3.33
CA VAL A 52 -2.02 9.05 3.15
C VAL A 52 -1.26 9.41 4.41
N ASP A 53 -1.88 9.32 5.59
CA ASP A 53 -1.20 9.60 6.86
C ASP A 53 -0.04 8.61 7.09
N PHE A 54 -0.28 7.33 6.83
CA PHE A 54 0.74 6.29 6.96
C PHE A 54 1.96 6.56 6.08
N TRP A 55 1.75 6.75 4.77
CA TRP A 55 2.84 6.96 3.82
C TRP A 55 3.51 8.31 3.98
N SER A 56 2.77 9.35 4.37
CA SER A 56 3.35 10.66 4.68
C SER A 56 4.30 10.55 5.86
N ASN A 57 3.93 9.78 6.89
CA ASN A 57 4.82 9.52 8.01
C ASN A 57 6.05 8.69 7.61
N ILE A 58 5.90 7.69 6.72
CA ILE A 58 7.00 6.84 6.26
C ILE A 58 8.01 7.60 5.38
N LEU A 59 7.54 8.51 4.54
CA LEU A 59 8.37 9.21 3.55
C LEU A 59 8.89 10.55 4.07
N PHE A 60 8.07 11.30 4.79
CA PHE A 60 8.36 12.66 5.22
C PHE A 60 8.53 12.81 6.73
N TYR A 61 8.45 11.71 7.49
CA TYR A 61 8.65 11.69 8.95
C TYR A 61 7.73 12.66 9.72
N THR A 62 6.48 12.80 9.29
CA THR A 62 5.52 13.78 9.85
C THR A 62 5.14 13.52 11.32
N GLY A 63 5.24 12.27 11.80
CA GLY A 63 4.88 11.91 13.17
C GLY A 63 3.37 11.81 13.43
N GLU A 64 2.55 11.91 12.38
CA GLU A 64 1.09 11.95 12.45
C GLU A 64 0.46 10.55 12.57
N TYR A 65 1.12 9.52 12.04
CA TYR A 65 0.61 8.14 12.07
C TYR A 65 1.11 7.37 13.31
N ARG A 66 0.17 6.99 14.19
CA ARG A 66 0.47 6.29 15.46
C ARG A 66 -0.26 4.96 15.65
N LYS A 67 -0.95 4.48 14.61
CA LYS A 67 -1.75 3.25 14.68
C LYS A 67 -0.85 2.01 14.54
N ASN A 68 -1.32 0.87 15.05
CA ASN A 68 -0.70 -0.42 14.80
C ASN A 68 -1.10 -0.93 13.41
N ALA A 69 -0.28 -0.67 12.39
CA ALA A 69 -0.53 -1.07 11.01
C ALA A 69 -0.59 -2.61 10.82
N MET A 70 0.02 -3.39 11.72
CA MET A 70 0.05 -4.85 11.59
C MET A 70 -1.27 -5.51 12.01
N GLN A 71 -1.91 -4.99 13.06
CA GLN A 71 -3.06 -5.66 13.70
C GLN A 71 -4.19 -6.01 12.72
N PRO A 72 -4.66 -5.10 11.85
CA PRO A 72 -5.75 -5.44 10.93
C PRO A 72 -5.42 -6.58 9.96
N HIS A 73 -4.14 -6.73 9.60
CA HIS A 73 -3.70 -7.79 8.70
C HIS A 73 -3.61 -9.15 9.42
N LEU A 74 -3.29 -9.16 10.72
CA LEU A 74 -3.34 -10.38 11.54
C LEU A 74 -4.80 -10.81 11.79
N ASP A 75 -5.69 -9.85 12.04
CA ASP A 75 -7.12 -10.14 12.21
C ASP A 75 -7.70 -10.71 10.91
N LEU A 76 -7.29 -10.18 9.75
CA LEU A 76 -7.72 -10.67 8.45
C LEU A 76 -7.17 -12.07 8.13
N GLN A 77 -5.91 -12.38 8.49
CA GLN A 77 -5.31 -13.71 8.32
C GLN A 77 -6.16 -14.83 8.94
N SER A 78 -6.81 -14.57 10.07
CA SER A 78 -7.67 -15.55 10.76
C SER A 78 -8.97 -15.86 10.01
N GLN A 79 -9.40 -14.96 9.12
CA GLN A 79 -10.65 -15.05 8.38
C GLN A 79 -10.42 -15.44 6.91
N MET A 80 -9.39 -14.84 6.30
CA MET A 80 -8.97 -15.02 4.92
C MET A 80 -7.45 -15.20 4.92
N PRO A 81 -6.94 -16.44 4.84
CA PRO A 81 -5.51 -16.71 4.92
C PRO A 81 -4.72 -16.04 3.79
N PHE A 82 -3.66 -15.36 4.17
CA PHE A 82 -2.65 -14.88 3.25
C PHE A 82 -1.68 -15.99 2.86
N GLU A 83 -1.18 -15.90 1.63
CA GLU A 83 -0.10 -16.70 1.09
C GLU A 83 1.01 -15.78 0.56
N THR A 84 2.20 -16.34 0.31
CA THR A 84 3.34 -15.57 -0.22
C THR A 84 2.99 -14.81 -1.51
N ILE A 85 2.14 -15.39 -2.37
CA ILE A 85 1.71 -14.78 -3.63
C ILE A 85 0.99 -13.43 -3.41
N HIS A 86 0.21 -13.28 -2.33
CA HIS A 86 -0.50 -12.03 -2.06
C HIS A 86 0.45 -10.87 -1.80
N PHE A 87 1.55 -11.11 -1.08
CA PHE A 87 2.56 -10.08 -0.82
C PHE A 87 3.33 -9.71 -2.10
N THR A 88 3.58 -10.67 -2.99
CA THR A 88 4.19 -10.42 -4.30
C THR A 88 3.29 -9.53 -5.16
N HIS A 89 1.99 -9.83 -5.22
CA HIS A 89 1.02 -9.05 -5.99
C HIS A 89 0.83 -7.64 -5.42
N TRP A 90 0.75 -7.51 -4.08
CA TRP A 90 0.69 -6.22 -3.40
C TRP A 90 1.90 -5.35 -3.75
N LEU A 91 3.12 -5.90 -3.63
CA LEU A 91 4.34 -5.14 -3.92
C LEU A 91 4.46 -4.78 -5.40
N SER A 92 4.10 -5.70 -6.29
CA SER A 92 4.08 -5.44 -7.74
C SER A 92 3.11 -4.31 -8.08
N SER A 93 1.89 -4.36 -7.55
CA SER A 93 0.88 -3.32 -7.77
C SER A 93 1.33 -1.96 -7.24
N PHE A 94 1.97 -1.92 -6.07
CA PHE A 94 2.51 -0.68 -5.51
C PHE A 94 3.62 -0.11 -6.38
N ASN A 95 4.60 -0.92 -6.76
CA ASN A 95 5.71 -0.49 -7.60
C ASN A 95 5.24 0.01 -8.97
N GLN A 96 4.28 -0.67 -9.59
CA GLN A 96 3.68 -0.21 -10.84
C GLN A 96 2.99 1.15 -10.69
N SER A 97 2.27 1.38 -9.59
CA SER A 97 1.66 2.69 -9.34
C SER A 97 2.70 3.80 -9.16
N VAL A 98 3.81 3.52 -8.46
CA VAL A 98 4.91 4.48 -8.34
C VAL A 98 5.49 4.74 -9.72
N ASP A 99 5.86 3.69 -10.46
CA ASP A 99 6.52 3.79 -11.76
C ASP A 99 5.63 4.45 -12.81
N GLU A 100 4.29 4.36 -12.70
CA GLU A 100 3.35 5.04 -13.58
C GLU A 100 3.27 6.54 -13.33
N LEU A 101 3.36 6.97 -12.07
CA LEU A 101 3.04 8.34 -11.64
C LEU A 101 4.27 9.20 -11.38
N PHE A 102 5.35 8.61 -10.85
CA PHE A 102 6.46 9.35 -10.27
C PHE A 102 7.81 8.78 -10.71
N ASP A 103 8.82 9.64 -10.71
CA ASP A 103 10.22 9.28 -10.84
C ASP A 103 11.07 10.22 -9.98
N GLY A 104 12.15 9.70 -9.38
CA GLY A 104 12.99 10.46 -8.46
C GLY A 104 13.30 9.76 -7.14
N ALA A 105 14.04 10.46 -6.28
CA ALA A 105 14.58 9.91 -5.03
C ALA A 105 13.48 9.45 -4.06
N MET A 106 12.37 10.19 -3.96
CA MET A 106 11.28 9.82 -3.08
C MET A 106 10.46 8.65 -3.65
N ALA A 107 10.27 8.59 -4.96
CA ALA A 107 9.71 7.42 -5.65
C ALA A 107 10.53 6.14 -5.38
N HIS A 108 11.86 6.21 -5.51
CA HIS A 108 12.75 5.08 -5.17
C HIS A 108 12.68 4.71 -3.68
N THR A 109 12.60 5.71 -2.81
CA THR A 109 12.44 5.51 -1.36
C THR A 109 11.12 4.81 -1.05
N ALA A 110 10.01 5.23 -1.66
CA ALA A 110 8.71 4.61 -1.50
C ALA A 110 8.72 3.12 -1.87
N LYS A 111 9.31 2.75 -3.01
CA LYS A 111 9.46 1.33 -3.41
C LYS A 111 10.31 0.53 -2.43
N SER A 112 11.41 1.10 -1.95
CA SER A 112 12.30 0.45 -0.96
C SER A 112 11.61 0.23 0.39
N ARG A 113 10.81 1.22 0.84
CA ARG A 113 9.99 1.11 2.05
C ARG A 113 8.86 0.09 1.87
N ALA A 114 8.19 0.07 0.71
CA ALA A 114 7.16 -0.91 0.39
C ALA A 114 7.68 -2.35 0.46
N LEU A 115 8.86 -2.61 -0.12
CA LEU A 115 9.52 -3.92 -0.02
C LEU A 115 9.78 -4.32 1.45
N SER A 116 10.27 -3.38 2.25
CA SER A 116 10.56 -3.61 3.67
C SER A 116 9.29 -3.95 4.45
N ILE A 117 8.21 -3.18 4.23
CA ILE A 117 6.90 -3.39 4.85
C ILE A 117 6.32 -4.75 4.45
N ALA A 118 6.28 -5.05 3.15
CA ALA A 118 5.76 -6.31 2.63
C ALA A 118 6.53 -7.52 3.19
N THR A 119 7.86 -7.40 3.33
CA THR A 119 8.72 -8.45 3.91
C THR A 119 8.36 -8.70 5.37
N VAL A 120 8.26 -7.65 6.19
CA VAL A 120 7.93 -7.76 7.61
C VAL A 120 6.50 -8.28 7.82
N MET A 121 5.54 -7.79 7.04
CA MET A 121 4.16 -8.27 7.07
C MET A 121 4.09 -9.76 6.73
N LYS A 122 4.74 -10.18 5.63
CA LYS A 122 4.76 -11.59 5.24
C LYS A 122 5.30 -12.49 6.36
N ILE A 123 6.44 -12.12 6.96
CA ILE A 123 7.03 -12.91 8.05
C ILE A 123 6.05 -13.02 9.21
N LYS A 124 5.56 -11.88 9.73
CA LYS A 124 4.69 -11.86 10.91
C LYS A 124 3.34 -12.54 10.69
N ILE A 125 2.73 -12.35 9.52
CA ILE A 125 1.42 -12.90 9.20
C ILE A 125 1.51 -14.41 8.97
N LEU A 126 2.53 -14.89 8.25
CA LEU A 126 2.65 -16.33 7.96
C LEU A 126 3.20 -17.13 9.14
N GLU A 127 3.84 -16.49 10.12
CA GLU A 127 4.32 -17.15 11.33
C GLU A 127 3.25 -17.31 12.42
N ILE A 128 2.13 -16.56 12.39
CA ILE A 128 1.14 -16.56 13.49
C ILE A 128 0.41 -17.90 13.67
N ASN A 129 0.46 -18.79 12.68
CA ASN A 129 -0.19 -20.09 12.69
C ASN A 129 0.81 -21.27 12.82
N LYS A 130 2.08 -21.00 13.13
CA LYS A 130 3.06 -22.02 13.52
C LYS A 130 3.07 -22.21 15.03
#